data_AF-A0A6S7LUP6-F1
#
_entry.id   AF-A0A6S7LUP6-F1
#
_cell.length_a   1.000
_cell.length_b   1.000
_cell.length_c   1.000
_cell.angle_alpha   90.00
_cell.angle_beta   90.00
_cell.angle_gamma   90.00
#
_symmetry.space_group_name_H-M   'P 1'
#
loop_
_entity.id
_entity.type
_entity.pdbx_description
1 polymer ?
#
loop_
_entity_poly.entity_id
_entity_poly.type
_entity_poly.pdbx_seq_one_letter_code
_entity_poly.pdbx_strand_id
1 'polypeptide(L)'
;VRGPKTIATAPTLLQQLHGTSDKELLRELFLQHLPLNVQIGLLSHPDKPLADLALMAGGMIELTDARPSIAQIETPESAEISSIRSDLNKVLKLLHTGARKPAADPKVVKESLCWYHTRFGAQASKCRQLCTYTAPGNDKPGHQ
;
A
#
# COMPACT_ATOMS: atom_id res chain seq x y z
N VAL A 1 8.42 3.47 -7.84
CA VAL A 1 8.11 2.37 -8.77
C VAL A 1 8.31 1.06 -8.02
N ARG A 2 7.22 0.48 -7.49
CA ARG A 2 7.27 -0.84 -6.83
C ARG A 2 7.13 -1.88 -7.95
N GLY A 3 8.18 -2.66 -8.18
CA GLY A 3 8.20 -3.68 -9.23
C GLY A 3 7.11 -4.74 -9.03
N PRO A 4 6.77 -5.50 -10.09
CA PRO A 4 5.81 -6.58 -10.00
C PRO A 4 6.32 -7.59 -8.97
N LYS A 5 5.50 -7.88 -7.95
CA LYS A 5 5.75 -8.98 -7.03
C LYS A 5 5.64 -10.26 -7.86
N THR A 6 6.76 -10.80 -8.30
CA THR A 6 6.81 -12.14 -8.88
C THR A 6 6.30 -13.09 -7.80
N ILE A 7 5.07 -13.59 -7.98
CA ILE A 7 4.53 -14.67 -7.17
C ILE A 7 5.50 -15.83 -7.38
N ALA A 8 6.11 -16.31 -6.30
CA ALA A 8 7.07 -17.40 -6.36
C ALA A 8 6.42 -18.57 -7.12
N THR A 9 7.05 -19.01 -8.20
CA THR A 9 6.61 -20.16 -8.99
C THR A 9 6.45 -21.37 -8.06
N ALA A 10 5.42 -22.20 -8.26
CA ALA A 10 5.19 -23.41 -7.44
C ALA A 10 6.45 -24.28 -7.16
N PRO A 11 7.39 -24.49 -8.11
CA PRO A 11 8.65 -25.19 -7.80
C PRO A 11 9.59 -24.39 -6.87
N THR A 12 9.54 -23.07 -6.89
CA THR A 12 10.27 -22.19 -5.97
C THR A 12 9.71 -22.29 -4.55
N LEU A 13 8.41 -22.50 -4.38
CA LEU A 13 7.81 -22.78 -3.06
C LEU A 13 8.28 -24.13 -2.51
N LEU A 14 8.40 -25.17 -3.33
CA LEU A 14 9.05 -26.42 -2.92
C LEU A 14 10.51 -26.19 -2.53
N GLN A 15 11.18 -25.25 -3.21
CA GLN A 15 12.53 -24.82 -2.89
C GLN A 15 12.60 -23.96 -1.59
N GLN A 16 11.51 -23.74 -0.87
CA GLN A 16 11.52 -23.05 0.42
C GLN A 16 11.17 -23.97 1.60
N LEU A 17 10.78 -25.22 1.31
CA LEU A 17 10.27 -26.19 2.29
C LEU A 17 11.27 -27.32 2.60
N HIS A 18 12.57 -27.11 2.37
CA HIS A 18 13.64 -28.13 2.35
C HIS A 18 13.93 -28.90 3.65
N GLY A 19 13.13 -28.77 4.70
CA GLY A 19 13.48 -29.26 6.02
C GLY A 19 12.82 -30.58 6.44
N THR A 20 11.76 -31.03 5.76
CA THR A 20 10.92 -32.12 6.26
C THR A 20 10.92 -33.33 5.32
N SER A 21 11.16 -34.52 5.89
CA SER A 21 11.13 -35.80 5.16
C SER A 21 9.71 -36.33 4.95
N ASP A 22 8.74 -35.73 5.64
CA ASP A 22 7.35 -36.15 5.67
C ASP A 22 6.60 -35.65 4.44
N LYS A 23 6.39 -36.56 3.48
CA LYS A 23 5.75 -36.27 2.18
C LYS A 23 4.30 -35.79 2.34
N GLU A 24 3.57 -36.33 3.31
CA GLU A 24 2.18 -35.94 3.61
C GLU A 24 2.11 -34.51 4.17
N LEU A 25 3.01 -34.17 5.09
CA LEU A 25 3.10 -32.82 5.64
C LEU A 25 3.51 -31.80 4.57
N LEU A 26 4.50 -32.14 3.73
CA LEU A 26 4.90 -31.29 2.60
C LEU A 26 3.76 -31.07 1.61
N ARG A 27 2.95 -32.10 1.38
CA ARG A 27 1.77 -32.02 0.51
C ARG A 27 0.72 -31.08 1.08
N GLU A 28 0.36 -31.24 2.35
CA GLU A 28 -0.61 -30.38 3.01
C GLU A 28 -0.13 -28.92 3.04
N LEU A 29 1.13 -28.71 3.40
CA LEU A 29 1.71 -27.37 3.50
C LEU A 29 1.83 -26.71 2.12
N PHE A 30 2.21 -27.48 1.09
CA PHE A 30 2.16 -27.01 -0.29
C PHE A 30 0.75 -26.57 -0.66
N LEU A 31 -0.27 -27.43 -0.49
CA LEU A 31 -1.65 -27.07 -0.81
C LEU A 31 -2.10 -25.83 -0.05
N GLN A 32 -1.81 -25.70 1.25
CA GLN A 32 -2.17 -24.51 2.04
C GLN A 32 -1.57 -23.20 1.51
N HIS A 33 -0.40 -23.25 0.87
CA HIS A 33 0.27 -22.07 0.32
C HIS A 33 -0.23 -21.64 -1.07
N LEU A 34 -1.06 -22.45 -1.73
CA LEU A 34 -1.60 -22.13 -3.05
C LEU A 34 -2.88 -21.29 -2.95
N PRO A 35 -3.22 -20.49 -3.97
CA PRO A 35 -4.54 -19.84 -4.05
C PRO A 35 -5.70 -20.86 -4.08
N LEU A 36 -6.83 -20.52 -3.47
CA LEU A 36 -7.97 -21.42 -3.24
C LEU A 36 -8.48 -22.13 -4.51
N ASN A 37 -8.54 -21.42 -5.63
CA ASN A 37 -8.95 -21.96 -6.93
C ASN A 37 -8.00 -23.07 -7.43
N VAL A 38 -6.71 -22.94 -7.12
CA VAL A 38 -5.70 -23.95 -7.47
C VAL A 38 -5.75 -25.11 -6.48
N GLN A 39 -5.94 -24.83 -5.18
CA GLN A 39 -6.13 -25.86 -4.17
C GLN A 39 -7.29 -26.80 -4.50
N ILE A 40 -8.46 -26.25 -4.82
CA ILE A 40 -9.68 -27.02 -5.12
C ILE A 40 -9.45 -27.98 -6.29
N GLY A 41 -8.78 -27.52 -7.36
CA GLY A 41 -8.50 -28.38 -8.51
C GLY A 41 -7.46 -29.48 -8.21
N LEU A 42 -6.52 -29.23 -7.30
CA LEU A 42 -5.48 -30.20 -6.95
C LEU A 42 -5.92 -31.21 -5.88
N LEU A 43 -6.89 -30.87 -5.03
CA LEU A 43 -7.48 -31.78 -4.04
C LEU A 43 -8.14 -33.01 -4.68
N SER A 44 -8.58 -32.92 -5.94
CA SER A 44 -9.10 -34.05 -6.70
C SER A 44 -8.04 -35.09 -7.12
N HIS A 45 -6.76 -34.85 -6.80
CA HIS A 45 -5.66 -35.73 -7.18
C HIS A 45 -4.80 -36.18 -5.98
N PRO A 46 -5.36 -36.91 -4.99
CA PRO A 46 -4.66 -37.34 -3.78
C PRO A 46 -3.45 -38.25 -4.06
N ASP A 47 -3.49 -39.07 -5.11
CA ASP A 47 -2.47 -40.12 -5.35
C ASP A 47 -1.25 -39.64 -6.15
N LYS A 48 -1.23 -38.39 -6.62
CA LYS A 48 -0.12 -37.85 -7.42
C LYS A 48 1.04 -37.37 -6.54
N PRO A 49 2.30 -37.58 -6.94
CA PRO A 49 3.44 -37.08 -6.20
C PRO A 49 3.50 -35.55 -6.21
N LEU A 50 4.11 -34.97 -5.18
CA LEU A 50 4.16 -33.53 -4.96
C LEU A 50 4.78 -32.74 -6.12
N ALA A 51 5.78 -33.33 -6.80
CA ALA A 51 6.41 -32.73 -7.97
C ALA A 51 5.40 -32.53 -9.12
N ASP A 52 4.54 -33.52 -9.37
CA ASP A 52 3.52 -33.45 -10.42
C ASP A 52 2.39 -32.46 -10.06
N LEU A 53 2.03 -32.39 -8.77
CA LEU A 53 1.10 -31.37 -8.27
C LEU A 53 1.64 -29.96 -8.48
N ALA A 54 2.94 -29.74 -8.25
CA ALA A 54 3.57 -28.45 -8.46
C ALA A 54 3.62 -28.04 -9.95
N LEU A 55 3.84 -29.00 -10.85
CA LEU A 55 3.75 -28.75 -12.29
C LEU A 55 2.33 -28.37 -12.70
N MET A 56 1.31 -29.11 -12.23
CA MET A 56 -0.10 -28.79 -12.52
C MET A 56 -0.51 -27.45 -11.92
N ALA A 57 -0.09 -27.15 -10.69
CA ALA A 57 -0.31 -25.86 -10.04
C ALA A 57 0.24 -24.70 -10.87
N GLY A 58 1.45 -24.85 -11.41
CA GLY A 58 2.08 -23.85 -12.27
C GLY A 58 1.23 -23.54 -13.51
N GLY A 59 0.74 -24.58 -14.20
CA GLY A 59 -0.16 -24.41 -15.34
C GLY A 59 -1.50 -23.77 -14.97
N MET A 60 -2.06 -24.10 -13.80
CA MET A 60 -3.30 -23.50 -13.32
C MET A 60 -3.12 -22.00 -12.96
N ILE A 61 -2.00 -21.64 -12.32
CA ILE A 61 -1.67 -20.25 -12.01
C ILE A 61 -1.55 -19.44 -13.30
N GLU A 62 -0.82 -19.96 -14.30
CA GLU A 62 -0.63 -19.31 -15.60
C GLU A 62 -1.97 -19.03 -16.31
N LEU A 63 -2.91 -19.98 -16.26
CA LEU A 63 -4.25 -19.82 -16.82
C LEU A 63 -5.12 -18.82 -16.04
N THR A 64 -4.87 -18.64 -14.74
CA THR A 64 -5.61 -17.71 -13.89
C THR A 64 -5.06 -16.29 -13.94
N ASP A 65 -3.75 -16.11 -14.15
CA ASP A 65 -3.14 -14.80 -14.37
C ASP A 65 -3.44 -14.27 -15.79
N ALA A 66 -3.53 -15.16 -16.78
CA ALA A 66 -3.89 -14.80 -18.16
C ALA A 66 -5.37 -14.43 -18.32
N ARG A 67 -6.22 -14.71 -17.33
CA ARG A 67 -7.65 -14.37 -17.34
C ARG A 67 -7.97 -13.51 -16.12
N PRO A 68 -8.08 -12.18 -16.25
CA PRO A 68 -8.75 -11.41 -15.20
C PRO A 68 -10.13 -12.03 -14.98
N SER A 69 -10.46 -12.31 -13.72
CA SER A 69 -11.67 -12.98 -13.27
C SER A 69 -12.88 -12.69 -14.16
N ILE A 70 -13.46 -13.76 -14.71
CA ILE A 70 -14.74 -13.71 -15.45
C ILE A 70 -15.78 -13.17 -14.46
N ALA A 71 -16.33 -12.00 -14.75
CA ALA A 71 -17.08 -11.11 -13.86
C ALA A 71 -16.19 -10.13 -13.05
N GLN A 72 -15.79 -9.05 -13.71
CA GLN A 72 -15.64 -7.76 -13.06
C GLN A 72 -17.04 -7.35 -12.58
N ILE A 73 -17.44 -7.83 -11.40
CA ILE A 73 -18.62 -7.31 -10.72
C ILE A 73 -18.26 -5.87 -10.38
N GLU A 74 -18.90 -4.92 -11.03
CA GLU A 74 -18.96 -3.54 -10.57
C GLU A 74 -19.68 -3.58 -9.21
N THR A 75 -18.95 -3.96 -8.15
CA THR A 75 -19.48 -3.82 -6.81
C THR A 75 -19.73 -2.32 -6.60
N PRO A 76 -20.83 -1.92 -5.95
CA PRO A 76 -21.07 -0.53 -5.61
C PRO A 76 -19.86 0.08 -4.88
N GLU A 77 -19.15 -0.74 -4.11
CA GLU A 77 -17.86 -0.41 -3.48
C GLU A 77 -16.82 0.14 -4.46
N SER A 78 -16.69 -0.40 -5.68
CA SER A 78 -15.70 0.10 -6.66
C SER A 78 -16.09 1.46 -7.25
N ALA A 79 -17.40 1.72 -7.41
CA ALA A 79 -17.94 3.01 -7.83
C ALA A 79 -17.82 4.06 -6.70
N GLU A 80 -18.09 3.65 -5.46
CA GLU A 80 -17.88 4.46 -4.26
C GLU A 80 -16.40 4.81 -4.09
N ILE A 81 -15.50 3.84 -4.21
CA ILE A 81 -14.05 4.05 -4.12
C ILE A 81 -13.56 5.02 -5.20
N SER A 82 -14.06 4.92 -6.43
CA SER A 82 -13.68 5.84 -7.51
C SER A 82 -14.25 7.25 -7.30
N SER A 83 -15.47 7.37 -6.78
CA SER A 83 -16.05 8.65 -6.36
C SER A 83 -15.27 9.29 -5.21
N ILE A 84 -14.93 8.52 -4.16
CA ILE A 84 -14.13 8.97 -3.01
C ILE A 84 -12.74 9.44 -3.46
N ARG A 85 -12.07 8.69 -4.34
CA ARG A 85 -10.77 9.09 -4.91
C ARG A 85 -10.88 10.41 -5.68
N SER A 86 -11.97 10.61 -6.42
CA SER A 86 -12.24 11.87 -7.13
C SER A 86 -12.40 13.03 -6.15
N ASP A 87 -13.15 12.84 -5.07
CA ASP A 87 -13.37 13.87 -4.05
C ASP A 87 -12.11 14.21 -3.26
N LEU A 88 -11.27 13.22 -2.92
CA LEU A 88 -9.96 13.46 -2.31
C LEU A 88 -9.09 14.36 -3.22
N ASN A 89 -9.07 14.09 -4.52
CA ASN A 89 -8.34 14.92 -5.48
C ASN A 89 -8.88 16.35 -5.55
N LYS A 90 -10.20 16.55 -5.43
CA LYS A 90 -10.80 17.89 -5.34
C LYS A 90 -10.35 18.61 -4.07
N VAL A 91 -10.37 17.94 -2.92
CA VAL A 91 -9.92 18.49 -1.64
C VAL A 91 -8.44 18.88 -1.70
N LEU A 92 -7.57 18.00 -2.22
CA LEU A 92 -6.15 18.32 -2.41
C LEU A 92 -5.95 19.53 -3.32
N LYS A 93 -6.72 19.65 -4.41
CA LYS A 93 -6.67 20.84 -5.27
C LYS A 93 -7.07 22.11 -4.53
N LEU A 94 -8.11 22.07 -3.69
CA LEU A 94 -8.52 23.24 -2.90
C LEU A 94 -7.43 23.63 -1.88
N LEU A 95 -6.77 22.66 -1.26
CA LEU A 95 -5.66 22.91 -0.34
C LEU A 95 -4.43 23.48 -1.07
N HIS A 96 -4.09 22.97 -2.26
CA HIS A 96 -2.93 23.45 -3.03
C HIS A 96 -3.16 24.81 -3.70
N THR A 97 -4.38 25.09 -4.16
CA THR A 97 -4.74 26.37 -4.79
C THR A 97 -5.12 27.45 -3.78
N GLY A 98 -5.27 27.07 -2.51
CA GLY A 98 -5.55 27.92 -1.36
C GLY A 98 -4.39 28.82 -0.89
N ALA A 99 -3.35 29.01 -1.71
CA ALA A 99 -2.40 30.11 -1.54
C ALA A 99 -3.03 31.47 -1.92
N ARG A 100 -4.22 31.76 -1.38
CA ARG A 100 -4.78 33.11 -1.32
C ARG A 100 -4.41 33.67 0.03
N LYS A 101 -3.58 34.73 0.04
CA LYS A 101 -3.20 35.51 1.22
C LYS A 101 -4.46 35.78 2.07
N PRO A 102 -4.62 35.21 3.27
CA PRO A 102 -5.68 35.63 4.16
C PRO A 102 -5.27 36.97 4.75
N ALA A 103 -6.18 37.95 4.77
CA ALA A 103 -6.12 38.98 5.81
C ALA A 103 -6.11 38.21 7.14
N ALA A 104 -4.97 38.24 7.83
CA ALA A 104 -4.69 37.33 8.92
C ALA A 104 -5.61 37.63 10.11
N ASP A 105 -6.59 36.75 10.36
CA ASP A 105 -7.26 36.71 11.64
C ASP A 105 -6.22 36.35 12.72
N PRO A 106 -6.01 37.21 13.73
CA PRO A 106 -4.93 37.02 14.70
C PRO A 106 -5.06 35.74 15.54
N LYS A 107 -6.23 35.08 15.54
CA LYS A 107 -6.45 33.80 16.24
C LYS A 107 -5.91 32.61 15.44
N VAL A 108 -6.09 32.61 14.12
CA VAL A 108 -5.62 31.54 13.20
C VAL A 108 -4.10 31.53 13.06
N VAL A 109 -3.45 32.69 13.20
CA VAL A 109 -1.98 32.78 13.20
C VAL A 109 -1.38 31.97 14.35
N LYS A 110 -2.00 31.94 15.54
CA LYS A 110 -1.48 31.17 16.69
C LYS A 110 -1.51 29.66 16.47
N GLU A 111 -2.43 29.16 15.64
CA GLU A 111 -2.58 27.73 15.32
C GLU A 111 -1.57 27.26 14.26
N SER A 112 -1.03 28.18 13.47
CA SER A 112 -0.03 27.89 12.42
C SER A 112 1.42 28.15 12.86
N LEU A 113 1.60 28.65 14.08
CA LEU A 113 2.90 28.80 14.72
C LEU A 113 3.25 27.56 15.55
N CYS A 114 4.51 27.13 15.49
CA CYS A 114 4.99 26.07 16.37
C CYS A 114 5.07 26.57 17.82
N TRP A 115 5.05 25.63 18.77
CA TRP A 115 5.07 25.93 20.21
C TRP A 115 6.13 26.97 20.63
N TYR A 116 7.32 26.96 20.02
CA TYR A 116 8.38 27.93 20.30
C TYR A 116 7.99 29.35 19.86
N HIS A 117 7.43 29.53 18.67
CA HIS A 117 6.98 30.84 18.18
C HIS A 117 5.69 31.31 18.86
N THR A 118 4.83 30.39 19.33
CA THR A 118 3.65 30.75 20.14
C THR A 118 4.05 31.30 21.51
N ARG A 119 5.18 30.83 22.08
CA ARG A 119 5.66 31.24 23.42
C ARG A 119 6.65 32.39 23.40
N PHE A 120 7.59 32.40 22.47
CA PHE A 120 8.73 33.32 22.43
C PHE A 120 8.67 34.33 21.28
N GLY A 121 7.70 34.18 20.36
CA GLY A 121 7.57 35.05 19.19
C GLY A 121 8.86 35.07 18.38
N ALA A 122 9.30 36.27 17.99
CA ALA A 122 10.52 36.49 17.20
C ALA A 122 11.84 36.10 17.90
N GLN A 123 11.81 35.81 19.20
CA GLN A 123 12.98 35.40 19.97
C GLN A 123 13.12 33.87 20.06
N ALA A 124 12.32 33.11 19.33
CA ALA A 124 12.41 31.65 19.31
C ALA A 124 13.71 31.19 18.64
N SER A 125 14.55 30.47 19.37
CA SER A 125 15.82 29.93 18.87
C SER A 125 15.71 28.62 18.09
N LYS A 126 14.51 28.02 18.05
CA LYS A 126 14.24 26.74 17.37
C LYS A 126 12.90 26.79 16.65
N CYS A 127 12.87 26.22 15.45
CA CYS A 127 11.67 26.06 14.64
C CYS A 127 11.43 24.58 14.31
N ARG A 128 10.17 24.17 14.16
CA ARG A 128 9.78 22.80 13.74
C ARG A 128 9.20 22.81 12.33
N GLN A 129 9.35 21.71 11.60
CA GLN A 129 8.77 21.52 10.26
C GLN A 129 7.24 21.73 10.31
N LEU A 130 6.70 22.45 9.33
CA LEU A 130 5.31 22.94 9.21
C LEU A 130 4.94 24.21 10.01
N CYS A 131 5.92 25.01 10.49
CA CYS A 131 5.65 26.34 11.03
C CYS A 131 5.55 27.39 9.91
N THR A 132 4.54 28.27 9.97
CA THR A 132 4.35 29.36 9.01
C THR A 132 5.03 30.68 9.41
N TYR A 133 5.85 30.68 10.46
CA TYR A 133 6.51 31.89 10.96
C TYR A 133 7.51 32.45 9.95
N THR A 134 7.33 33.72 9.56
CA THR A 134 8.27 34.48 8.74
C THR A 134 8.87 35.61 9.55
N ALA A 135 10.20 35.67 9.61
CA ALA A 135 10.90 36.74 10.34
C ALA A 135 10.67 38.11 9.64
N PRO A 136 10.34 39.16 10.38
CA PRO A 136 10.23 40.50 9.80
C PRO A 136 11.63 41.08 9.54
N GLY A 137 12.11 40.92 8.30
CA GLY A 137 13.34 41.56 7.81
C GLY A 137 14.51 40.60 7.55
N ASN A 138 14.85 40.46 6.26
CA ASN A 138 16.01 39.79 5.66
C ASN A 138 16.20 38.29 5.96
N ASP A 139 15.48 37.48 5.17
CA ASP A 139 15.92 36.25 4.52
C ASP A 139 16.89 35.34 5.29
N LYS A 140 16.37 34.45 6.14
CA LYS A 140 16.71 33.01 6.14
C LYS A 140 15.53 32.18 6.67
N PRO A 141 14.94 31.25 5.90
CA PRO A 141 14.15 30.18 6.48
C PRO A 141 15.12 29.22 7.20
N GLY A 142 15.31 29.45 8.50
CA GLY A 142 16.14 28.61 9.35
C GLY A 142 15.50 27.24 9.56
N HIS A 143 15.73 26.32 8.62
CA HIS A 143 15.56 24.89 8.82
C HIS A 143 16.92 24.27 9.10
N GLN A 144 17.31 24.22 10.38
CA GLN A 144 18.28 23.29 10.93
C GLN A 144 17.61 22.50 12.04
#